data_AF-A0A553NFJ1-F1
#
_entry.id   AF-A0A553NFJ1-F1
#
_cell.length_a   1.000
_cell.length_b   1.000
_cell.length_c   1.000
_cell.angle_alpha   90.00
_cell.angle_beta   90.00
_cell.angle_gamma   90.00
#
_symmetry.space_group_name_H-M   'P 1'
#
loop_
_entity.id
_entity.type
_entity.pdbx_description
1 polymer ?
#
loop_
_entity_poly.entity_id
_entity_poly.type
_entity_poly.pdbx_seq_one_letter_code
_entity_poly.pdbx_strand_id
1 'polypeptide(L)'
;MHKIPYESVYTLKFGPKGQIPYVELNGEQIPDSAIIIEKLTKYFNVSDNDGVGKEQLALAHSMTVMVENRTAIAGFFWRYGRNMKMFVDALCLETYPAKSLKFWTFFQPMGTRFKTVCHGLGKHEDQEIAEFSFQDLKAISDALGEKHFFLGDTPKQVDCVLFGNLIQFIYNPLPFPQKEFISKECKNLEPYVDRLRDQFFPDWNDLCLPQSMNGFKEASYANAIALSK
;
A
#
# COMPACT_ATOMS: atom_id res chain seq x y z
N MET A 1 -12.05 4.57 8.62
CA MET A 1 -12.91 3.89 9.62
C MET A 1 -13.38 4.84 10.72
N HIS A 2 -12.49 5.46 11.50
CA HIS A 2 -12.85 6.29 12.66
C HIS A 2 -13.26 7.75 12.39
N LYS A 3 -13.36 8.17 11.12
CA LYS A 3 -13.71 9.55 10.71
C LYS A 3 -12.85 10.64 11.38
N ILE A 4 -11.60 10.31 11.72
CA ILE A 4 -10.62 11.25 12.23
C ILE A 4 -10.31 12.27 11.12
N PRO A 5 -10.43 13.59 11.36
CA PRO A 5 -10.05 14.60 10.38
C PRO A 5 -8.55 14.54 10.07
N TYR A 6 -8.19 14.64 8.79
CA TYR A 6 -6.80 14.65 8.34
C TYR A 6 -6.68 15.47 7.05
N GLU A 7 -5.44 15.87 6.73
CA GLU A 7 -5.09 16.47 5.44
C GLU A 7 -4.06 15.56 4.74
N SER A 8 -4.33 15.20 3.49
CA SER A 8 -3.40 14.46 2.65
C SER A 8 -2.37 15.39 2.04
N VAL A 9 -1.10 15.21 2.39
CA VAL A 9 0.02 15.93 1.78
C VAL A 9 0.84 14.97 0.93
N TYR A 10 0.76 15.10 -0.39
CA TYR A 10 1.61 14.33 -1.29
C TYR A 10 3.04 14.90 -1.26
N THR A 11 4.00 14.03 -0.98
CA THR A 11 5.41 14.40 -0.85
C THR A 11 6.33 13.28 -1.33
N LEU A 12 7.50 13.66 -1.83
CA LEU A 12 8.62 12.76 -2.10
C LEU A 12 9.70 12.84 -1.01
N LYS A 13 9.50 13.72 -0.02
CA LYS A 13 10.39 13.87 1.13
C LYS A 13 10.20 12.69 2.06
N PHE A 14 11.29 12.02 2.39
CA PHE A 14 11.27 10.96 3.38
C PHE A 14 11.14 11.53 4.79
N GLY A 15 10.37 10.85 5.65
CA GLY A 15 10.29 11.18 7.06
C GLY A 15 11.58 10.83 7.82
N PRO A 16 11.61 10.98 9.16
CA PRO A 16 12.82 10.82 9.98
C PRO A 16 13.56 9.48 9.84
N LYS A 17 12.84 8.42 9.44
CA LYS A 17 13.41 7.08 9.20
C LYS A 17 13.77 6.80 7.74
N GLY A 18 13.73 7.80 6.85
CA GLY A 18 13.99 7.56 5.42
C GLY A 18 12.84 6.82 4.72
N GLN A 19 11.61 6.91 5.23
CA GLN A 19 10.44 6.17 4.76
C GLN A 19 9.22 7.10 4.56
N ILE A 20 8.31 6.65 3.71
CA ILE A 20 6.94 7.16 3.55
C ILE A 20 5.98 5.95 3.62
N PRO A 21 4.73 6.13 4.06
CA PRO A 21 4.14 7.37 4.58
C PRO A 21 4.64 7.73 5.99
N TYR A 22 4.46 9.00 6.38
CA TYR A 22 4.57 9.48 7.76
C TYR A 22 3.42 10.46 8.05
N VAL A 23 3.09 10.64 9.33
CA VAL A 23 2.07 11.61 9.78
C VAL A 23 2.75 12.73 10.57
N GLU A 24 2.25 13.95 10.43
CA GLU A 24 2.58 15.05 11.34
C GLU A 24 1.42 15.27 12.31
N LEU A 25 1.69 15.15 13.61
CA LEU A 25 0.71 15.35 14.67
C LEU A 25 1.27 16.35 15.67
N ASN A 26 0.63 17.52 15.82
CA ASN A 26 1.07 18.61 16.70
C ASN A 26 2.54 19.03 16.48
N GLY A 27 2.98 19.05 15.21
CA GLY A 27 4.35 19.39 14.82
C GLY A 27 5.38 18.26 14.98
N GLU A 28 4.97 17.07 15.43
CA GLU A 28 5.83 15.89 15.51
C GLU A 28 5.62 14.98 14.30
N GLN A 29 6.70 14.63 13.59
CA GLN A 29 6.66 13.67 12.50
C GLN A 29 6.83 12.23 13.02
N ILE A 30 5.82 11.40 12.76
CA ILE A 30 5.73 10.00 13.17
C ILE A 30 5.86 9.13 11.92
N PRO A 31 6.99 8.44 11.70
CA PRO A 31 7.16 7.50 10.59
C PRO A 31 6.65 6.10 10.97
N ASP A 32 6.51 5.23 9.96
CA ASP A 32 6.09 3.82 10.04
C ASP A 32 4.59 3.63 10.34
N SER A 33 3.89 2.90 9.47
CA SER A 33 2.43 2.73 9.55
C SER A 33 1.97 2.05 10.84
N ALA A 34 2.71 1.06 11.36
CA ALA A 34 2.33 0.38 12.60
C ALA A 34 2.47 1.32 13.80
N ILE A 35 3.55 2.10 13.85
CA ILE A 35 3.79 3.10 14.91
C ILE A 35 2.76 4.24 14.82
N ILE A 36 2.46 4.71 13.60
CA ILE A 36 1.43 5.72 13.35
C ILE A 36 0.08 5.23 13.86
N ILE A 37 -0.34 4.03 13.48
CA ILE A 37 -1.64 3.49 13.89
C ILE A 37 -1.70 3.35 15.41
N GLU A 38 -0.66 2.82 16.06
CA GLU A 38 -0.62 2.70 17.52
C GLU A 38 -0.74 4.06 18.21
N LYS A 39 0.00 5.07 17.74
CA LYS A 39 0.01 6.40 18.32
C LYS A 39 -1.33 7.13 18.13
N LEU A 40 -1.92 7.05 16.94
CA LEU A 40 -3.23 7.66 16.66
C LEU A 40 -4.36 6.96 17.43
N THR A 41 -4.31 5.63 17.52
CA THR A 41 -5.27 4.82 18.32
C THR A 41 -5.30 5.30 19.77
N LYS A 42 -4.12 5.46 20.39
CA LYS A 42 -4.00 5.99 21.76
C LYS A 42 -4.44 7.45 21.86
N TYR A 43 -4.02 8.30 20.92
CA TYR A 43 -4.28 9.73 20.95
C TYR A 43 -5.77 10.07 20.81
N PHE A 44 -6.48 9.39 19.90
CA PHE A 44 -7.91 9.59 19.67
C PHE A 44 -8.81 8.68 20.50
N ASN A 45 -8.23 7.80 21.32
CA ASN A 45 -8.95 6.83 22.14
C ASN A 45 -9.97 6.00 21.33
N VAL A 46 -9.50 5.46 20.20
CA VAL A 46 -10.28 4.58 19.32
C VAL A 46 -9.77 3.15 19.41
N SER A 47 -10.60 2.17 19.07
CA SER A 47 -10.20 0.77 19.01
C SER A 47 -10.80 0.09 17.78
N ASP A 48 -9.97 -0.58 17.00
CA ASP A 48 -10.44 -1.43 15.89
C ASP A 48 -10.83 -2.83 16.37
N ASN A 49 -10.23 -3.31 17.45
CA ASN A 49 -10.22 -4.74 17.79
C ASN A 49 -11.18 -5.11 18.93
N ASP A 50 -12.10 -4.22 19.29
CA ASP A 50 -13.10 -4.49 20.32
C ASP A 50 -13.96 -5.70 19.92
N GLY A 51 -14.07 -6.67 20.82
CA GLY A 51 -14.83 -7.91 20.60
C GLY A 51 -14.16 -8.93 19.68
N VAL A 52 -12.94 -8.69 19.19
CA VAL A 52 -12.20 -9.63 18.33
C VAL A 52 -11.47 -10.67 19.19
N GLY A 53 -11.67 -11.95 18.89
CA GLY A 53 -11.04 -13.05 19.62
C GLY A 53 -9.52 -13.11 19.41
N LYS A 54 -8.78 -13.66 20.38
CA LYS A 54 -7.30 -13.78 20.31
C LYS A 54 -6.82 -14.56 19.07
N GLU A 55 -7.55 -15.61 18.70
CA GLU A 55 -7.24 -16.41 17.49
C GLU A 55 -7.41 -15.59 16.20
N GLN A 56 -8.48 -14.80 16.12
CA GLN A 56 -8.73 -13.90 14.99
C GLN A 56 -7.65 -12.81 14.88
N LEU A 57 -7.18 -12.28 16.00
CA LEU A 57 -6.06 -11.32 16.02
C LEU A 57 -4.74 -11.97 15.58
N ALA A 58 -4.48 -13.21 15.99
CA ALA A 58 -3.30 -13.96 15.54
C ALA A 58 -3.36 -14.24 14.02
N LEU A 59 -4.53 -14.59 13.50
CA LEU A 59 -4.75 -14.74 12.06
C LEU A 59 -4.51 -13.42 11.31
N ALA A 60 -5.09 -12.32 11.79
CA ALA A 60 -4.93 -10.99 11.22
C ALA A 60 -3.45 -10.56 11.15
N HIS A 61 -2.72 -10.79 12.24
CA HIS A 61 -1.28 -10.55 12.30
C HIS A 61 -0.52 -11.38 11.27
N SER A 62 -0.83 -12.67 11.16
CA SER A 62 -0.17 -13.58 10.23
C SER A 62 -0.37 -13.15 8.77
N MET A 63 -1.60 -12.74 8.42
CA MET A 63 -1.93 -12.23 7.08
C MET A 63 -1.23 -10.90 6.77
N THR A 64 -1.16 -10.01 7.76
CA THR A 64 -0.45 -8.73 7.65
C THR A 64 1.03 -8.96 7.37
N VAL A 65 1.70 -9.79 8.17
CA VAL A 65 3.13 -10.08 8.00
C VAL A 65 3.39 -10.75 6.64
N MET A 66 2.55 -11.71 6.25
CA MET A 66 2.66 -12.43 4.99
C MET A 66 2.56 -11.49 3.78
N VAL A 67 1.52 -10.65 3.74
CA VAL A 67 1.31 -9.75 2.59
C VAL A 67 2.41 -8.70 2.50
N GLU A 68 2.86 -8.13 3.62
CA GLU A 68 3.89 -7.08 3.63
C GLU A 68 5.29 -7.60 3.31
N ASN A 69 5.64 -8.81 3.79
CA ASN A 69 7.00 -9.33 3.67
C ASN A 69 7.19 -10.34 2.53
N ARG A 70 6.12 -10.81 1.89
CA ARG A 70 6.24 -11.72 0.75
C ARG A 70 5.53 -11.19 -0.48
N THR A 71 4.22 -11.03 -0.40
CA THR A 71 3.40 -10.62 -1.55
C THR A 71 3.77 -9.23 -2.08
N ALA A 72 3.91 -8.25 -1.20
CA ALA A 72 4.29 -6.88 -1.56
C ALA A 72 5.70 -6.82 -2.15
N ILE A 73 6.66 -7.55 -1.57
CA ILE A 73 8.04 -7.60 -2.06
C ILE A 73 8.09 -8.25 -3.44
N ALA A 74 7.33 -9.32 -3.69
CA ALA A 74 7.21 -9.91 -5.02
C ALA A 74 6.65 -8.91 -6.04
N GLY A 75 5.61 -8.15 -5.65
CA GLY A 75 5.04 -7.07 -6.46
C GLY A 75 6.04 -5.95 -6.76
N PHE A 76 6.79 -5.48 -5.76
CA PHE A 76 7.82 -4.45 -5.93
C PHE A 76 8.99 -4.94 -6.77
N PHE A 77 9.40 -6.20 -6.60
CA PHE A 77 10.44 -6.81 -7.42
C PHE A 77 10.02 -6.89 -8.88
N TRP A 78 8.79 -7.35 -9.16
CA TRP A 78 8.26 -7.37 -10.52
C TRP A 78 8.16 -5.96 -11.10
N ARG A 79 7.57 -5.00 -10.37
CA ARG A 79 7.35 -3.62 -10.83
C ARG A 79 8.65 -2.84 -10.98
N TYR A 80 9.41 -2.68 -9.91
CA TYR A 80 10.59 -1.81 -9.86
C TYR A 80 11.86 -2.55 -10.26
N GLY A 81 11.97 -3.83 -9.92
CA GLY A 81 13.14 -4.63 -10.27
C GLY A 81 13.14 -5.06 -11.73
N ARG A 82 12.01 -5.53 -12.28
CA ARG A 82 11.96 -6.10 -13.64
C ARG A 82 11.28 -5.17 -14.66
N ASN A 83 10.22 -4.48 -14.29
CA ASN A 83 9.34 -3.75 -15.22
C ASN A 83 9.32 -2.23 -15.01
N MET A 84 10.44 -1.66 -14.54
CA MET A 84 10.50 -0.25 -14.17
C MET A 84 10.16 0.70 -15.31
N LYS A 85 10.62 0.39 -16.53
CA LYS A 85 10.30 1.19 -17.70
C LYS A 85 8.79 1.22 -17.96
N MET A 86 8.14 0.06 -17.93
CA MET A 86 6.70 -0.07 -18.11
C MET A 86 5.93 0.72 -17.05
N PHE A 87 6.40 0.68 -15.79
CA PHE A 87 5.80 1.47 -14.71
C PHE A 87 5.94 2.97 -14.93
N VAL A 88 7.13 3.45 -15.31
CA VAL A 88 7.38 4.87 -15.59
C VAL A 88 6.51 5.37 -16.74
N ASP A 89 6.39 4.58 -17.81
CA ASP A 89 5.57 4.91 -18.97
C ASP A 89 4.07 5.01 -18.57
N ALA A 90 3.60 4.17 -17.64
CA ALA A 90 2.21 4.17 -17.17
C ALA A 90 1.87 5.33 -16.21
N LEU A 91 2.84 5.85 -15.46
CA LEU A 91 2.61 6.89 -14.44
C LEU A 91 2.35 8.29 -15.01
N CYS A 92 2.42 8.51 -16.33
CA CYS A 92 2.15 9.80 -16.98
C CYS A 92 2.86 10.99 -16.29
N LEU A 93 4.14 10.80 -15.94
CA LEU A 93 4.93 11.69 -15.07
C LEU A 93 5.35 13.02 -15.71
N GLU A 94 4.48 13.66 -16.49
CA GLU A 94 4.73 14.96 -17.11
C GLU A 94 5.05 16.05 -16.08
N THR A 95 4.66 15.83 -14.82
CA THR A 95 4.86 16.75 -13.68
C THR A 95 6.23 16.61 -13.01
N TYR A 96 7.04 15.60 -13.35
CA TYR A 96 8.34 15.33 -12.71
C TYR A 96 9.53 15.82 -13.56
N PRO A 97 10.59 16.39 -12.94
CA PRO A 97 11.78 16.79 -13.68
C PRO A 97 12.41 15.61 -14.44
N ALA A 98 12.65 15.77 -15.75
CA ALA A 98 13.16 14.69 -16.60
C ALA A 98 14.47 14.06 -16.10
N LYS A 99 15.34 14.84 -15.43
CA LYS A 99 16.60 14.33 -14.86
C LYS A 99 16.38 13.42 -13.64
N SER A 100 15.49 13.78 -12.71
CA SER A 100 15.18 12.94 -11.55
C SER A 100 14.48 11.66 -11.98
N LEU A 101 13.60 11.75 -12.98
CA LEU A 101 12.95 10.58 -13.54
C LEU A 101 13.95 9.60 -14.16
N LYS A 102 14.87 10.07 -15.02
CA LYS A 102 15.93 9.23 -15.61
C LYS A 102 16.81 8.56 -14.55
N PHE A 103 17.21 9.29 -13.52
CA PHE A 103 18.00 8.73 -12.42
C PHE A 103 17.22 7.61 -11.72
N TRP A 104 15.98 7.86 -11.34
CA TRP A 104 15.14 6.87 -10.68
C TRP A 104 14.88 5.64 -11.55
N THR A 105 14.54 5.81 -12.84
CA THR A 105 14.35 4.69 -13.77
C THR A 105 15.59 3.81 -13.90
N PHE A 106 16.79 4.39 -13.79
CA PHE A 106 18.06 3.65 -13.94
C PHE A 106 18.52 2.98 -12.63
N PHE A 107 18.45 3.67 -11.50
CA PHE A 107 19.00 3.17 -10.23
C PHE A 107 18.00 2.34 -9.41
N GLN A 108 16.70 2.64 -9.49
CA GLN A 108 15.67 1.93 -8.74
C GLN A 108 15.68 0.41 -9.01
N PRO A 109 15.81 -0.08 -10.27
CA PRO A 109 15.82 -1.52 -10.53
C PRO A 109 16.96 -2.26 -9.83
N MET A 110 18.17 -1.69 -9.86
CA MET A 110 19.33 -2.28 -9.19
C MET A 110 19.12 -2.31 -7.68
N GLY A 111 18.67 -1.20 -7.10
CA GLY A 111 18.38 -1.11 -5.67
C GLY A 111 17.28 -2.07 -5.20
N THR A 112 16.19 -2.18 -5.95
CA THR A 112 15.10 -3.13 -5.64
C THR A 112 15.59 -4.56 -5.73
N ARG A 113 16.27 -4.95 -6.83
CA ARG A 113 16.80 -6.32 -6.97
C ARG A 113 17.74 -6.68 -5.82
N PHE A 114 18.66 -5.78 -5.46
CA PHE A 114 19.57 -5.99 -4.35
C PHE A 114 18.82 -6.16 -3.01
N LYS A 115 17.86 -5.29 -2.70
CA LYS A 115 17.01 -5.43 -1.50
C LYS A 115 16.26 -6.75 -1.47
N THR A 116 15.70 -7.18 -2.61
CA THR A 116 14.99 -8.47 -2.71
C THR A 116 15.94 -9.66 -2.51
N VAL A 117 17.19 -9.58 -2.97
CA VAL A 117 18.23 -10.59 -2.69
C VAL A 117 18.60 -10.61 -1.21
N CYS A 118 18.80 -9.44 -0.57
CA CYS A 118 19.07 -9.35 0.88
C CYS A 118 17.91 -9.91 1.71
N HIS A 119 16.67 -9.76 1.24
CA HIS A 119 15.50 -10.37 1.85
C HIS A 119 15.46 -11.91 1.69
N GLY A 120 16.21 -12.47 0.75
CA GLY A 120 16.25 -13.90 0.43
C GLY A 120 15.33 -14.28 -0.73
N LEU A 121 14.23 -13.55 -0.94
CA LEU A 121 13.28 -13.80 -2.03
C LEU A 121 13.94 -13.69 -3.42
N GLY A 122 14.93 -12.80 -3.56
CA GLY A 122 15.61 -12.55 -4.83
C GLY A 122 16.64 -13.63 -5.23
N LYS A 123 16.77 -14.69 -4.43
CA LYS A 123 17.59 -15.87 -4.75
C LYS A 123 16.85 -16.87 -5.64
N HIS A 124 15.55 -16.68 -5.83
CA HIS A 124 14.66 -17.52 -6.62
C HIS A 124 14.49 -16.97 -8.03
N GLU A 125 13.98 -17.80 -8.94
CA GLU A 125 13.60 -17.39 -10.28
C GLU A 125 12.36 -16.49 -10.26
N ASP A 126 12.20 -15.64 -11.28
CA ASP A 126 11.09 -14.68 -11.34
C ASP A 126 9.72 -15.36 -11.28
N GLN A 127 9.61 -16.56 -11.87
CA GLN A 127 8.40 -17.38 -11.84
C GLN A 127 8.11 -17.94 -10.43
N GLU A 128 9.13 -18.45 -9.73
CA GLU A 128 8.98 -18.93 -8.35
C GLU A 128 8.56 -17.80 -7.41
N ILE A 129 9.13 -16.60 -7.58
CA ILE A 129 8.76 -15.40 -6.80
C ILE A 129 7.28 -15.05 -7.02
N ALA A 130 6.79 -15.14 -8.27
CA ALA A 130 5.39 -14.93 -8.57
C ALA A 130 4.51 -16.01 -7.93
N GLU A 131 4.89 -17.28 -8.02
CA GLU A 131 4.17 -18.41 -7.41
C GLU A 131 4.06 -18.31 -5.90
N PHE A 132 5.08 -17.82 -5.20
CA PHE A 132 4.97 -17.52 -3.77
C PHE A 132 3.89 -16.48 -3.48
N SER A 133 3.80 -15.42 -4.30
CA SER A 133 2.71 -14.45 -4.15
C SER A 133 1.35 -15.04 -4.50
N PHE A 134 1.26 -16.00 -5.42
CA PHE A 134 0.00 -16.69 -5.74
C PHE A 134 -0.49 -17.54 -4.57
N GLN A 135 0.43 -18.26 -3.92
CA GLN A 135 0.12 -19.03 -2.71
C GLN A 135 -0.40 -18.13 -1.58
N ASP A 136 0.19 -16.93 -1.41
CA ASP A 136 -0.31 -15.95 -0.43
C ASP A 136 -1.72 -15.46 -0.79
N LEU A 137 -1.94 -15.09 -2.05
CA LEU A 137 -3.23 -14.62 -2.54
C LEU A 137 -4.32 -15.68 -2.37
N LYS A 138 -3.96 -16.94 -2.63
CA LYS A 138 -4.87 -18.07 -2.39
C LYS A 138 -5.17 -18.24 -0.90
N ALA A 139 -4.18 -18.14 -0.03
CA ALA A 139 -4.40 -18.18 1.42
C ALA A 139 -5.29 -17.04 1.92
N ILE A 140 -5.11 -15.81 1.39
CA ILE A 140 -5.96 -14.65 1.71
C ILE A 140 -7.38 -14.90 1.23
N SER A 141 -7.56 -15.39 0.01
CA SER A 141 -8.85 -15.75 -0.59
C SER A 141 -9.58 -16.80 0.25
N ASP A 142 -8.90 -17.87 0.62
CA ASP A 142 -9.49 -18.98 1.39
C ASP A 142 -9.82 -18.56 2.82
N ALA A 143 -8.95 -17.75 3.45
CA ALA A 143 -9.20 -17.20 4.78
C ALA A 143 -10.33 -16.16 4.81
N LEU A 144 -10.53 -15.40 3.73
CA LEU A 144 -11.68 -14.51 3.56
C LEU A 144 -12.96 -15.34 3.38
N GLY A 145 -12.93 -16.36 2.52
CA GLY A 145 -14.09 -17.18 2.21
C GLY A 145 -15.27 -16.33 1.72
N GLU A 146 -16.43 -16.48 2.38
CA GLU A 146 -17.65 -15.73 2.10
C GLU A 146 -17.84 -14.51 3.01
N LYS A 147 -16.86 -14.20 3.87
CA LYS A 147 -16.98 -13.08 4.82
C LYS A 147 -16.93 -11.74 4.08
N HIS A 148 -17.66 -10.75 4.61
CA HIS A 148 -17.60 -9.38 4.08
C HIS A 148 -16.23 -8.74 4.31
N PHE A 149 -15.69 -8.88 5.53
CA PHE A 149 -14.34 -8.45 5.92
C PHE A 149 -13.63 -9.55 6.70
N PHE A 150 -12.32 -9.42 6.87
CA PHE A 150 -11.49 -10.53 7.35
C PHE A 150 -11.91 -11.06 8.73
N LEU A 151 -12.29 -10.14 9.63
CA LEU A 151 -12.62 -10.42 11.02
C LEU A 151 -14.09 -10.16 11.38
N GLY A 152 -14.99 -10.09 10.40
CA GLY A 152 -16.44 -9.95 10.63
C GLY A 152 -17.13 -9.02 9.64
N ASP A 153 -18.17 -8.32 10.12
CA ASP A 153 -19.03 -7.45 9.29
C ASP A 153 -18.56 -6.00 9.19
N THR A 154 -17.56 -5.62 9.98
CA THR A 154 -16.95 -4.29 9.91
C THR A 154 -15.47 -4.41 9.55
N PRO A 155 -14.95 -3.49 8.71
CA PRO A 155 -13.54 -3.51 8.32
C PRO A 155 -12.67 -3.25 9.54
N LYS A 156 -11.52 -3.91 9.57
CA LYS A 156 -10.50 -3.82 10.62
C LYS A 156 -9.16 -3.42 10.01
N GLN A 157 -8.15 -3.20 10.86
CA GLN A 157 -6.81 -2.83 10.42
C GLN A 157 -6.23 -3.78 9.35
N VAL A 158 -6.46 -5.10 9.49
CA VAL A 158 -6.01 -6.09 8.50
C VAL A 158 -6.65 -5.84 7.13
N ASP A 159 -7.90 -5.40 7.07
CA ASP A 159 -8.56 -5.08 5.81
C ASP A 159 -7.93 -3.87 5.14
N CYS A 160 -7.47 -2.87 5.91
CA CYS A 160 -6.73 -1.74 5.37
C CYS A 160 -5.38 -2.17 4.78
N VAL A 161 -4.65 -3.07 5.44
CA VAL A 161 -3.38 -3.61 4.94
C VAL A 161 -3.61 -4.41 3.66
N LEU A 162 -4.58 -5.32 3.66
CA LEU A 162 -4.90 -6.14 2.49
C LEU A 162 -5.37 -5.28 1.32
N PHE A 163 -6.26 -4.31 1.56
CA PHE A 163 -6.69 -3.36 0.56
C PHE A 163 -5.51 -2.62 -0.08
N GLY A 164 -4.65 -1.99 0.73
CA GLY A 164 -3.52 -1.20 0.25
C GLY A 164 -2.54 -2.00 -0.61
N ASN A 165 -2.41 -3.31 -0.36
CA ASN A 165 -1.59 -4.22 -1.15
C ASN A 165 -2.31 -4.77 -2.38
N LEU A 166 -3.57 -5.22 -2.27
CA LEU A 166 -4.31 -5.84 -3.37
C LEU A 166 -4.64 -4.85 -4.50
N ILE A 167 -4.93 -3.59 -4.18
CA ILE A 167 -5.18 -2.55 -5.19
C ILE A 167 -3.97 -2.34 -6.11
N GLN A 168 -2.75 -2.64 -5.64
CA GLN A 168 -1.52 -2.52 -6.43
C GLN A 168 -1.49 -3.48 -7.62
N PHE A 169 -2.22 -4.59 -7.53
CA PHE A 169 -2.36 -5.59 -8.59
C PHE A 169 -3.64 -5.39 -9.39
N ILE A 170 -4.76 -5.14 -8.71
CA ILE A 170 -6.09 -5.09 -9.34
C ILE A 170 -6.26 -3.80 -10.16
N TYR A 171 -5.95 -2.65 -9.58
CA TYR A 171 -6.27 -1.33 -10.14
C TYR A 171 -5.11 -0.67 -10.90
N ASN A 172 -3.89 -1.17 -10.72
CA ASN A 172 -2.77 -0.67 -11.49
C ASN A 172 -2.88 -1.15 -12.97
N PRO A 173 -2.67 -0.28 -13.98
CA PRO A 173 -2.76 -0.65 -15.39
C PRO A 173 -1.66 -1.61 -15.87
N LEU A 174 -0.64 -1.88 -15.03
CA LEU A 174 0.41 -2.84 -15.33
C LEU A 174 -0.13 -4.29 -15.38
N PRO A 175 0.39 -5.12 -16.29
CA PRO A 175 0.02 -6.53 -16.43
C PRO A 175 0.70 -7.39 -15.35
N PHE A 176 0.35 -7.16 -14.08
CA PHE A 176 0.85 -7.98 -12.99
C PHE A 176 0.39 -9.44 -13.13
N PRO A 177 1.30 -10.42 -12.99
CA PRO A 177 0.91 -11.83 -13.00
C PRO A 177 -0.08 -12.15 -11.85
N GLN A 178 0.02 -11.42 -10.73
CA GLN A 178 -0.92 -11.53 -9.60
C GLN A 178 -2.35 -11.17 -10.00
N LYS A 179 -2.55 -10.20 -10.91
CA LYS A 179 -3.89 -9.80 -11.36
C LYS A 179 -4.58 -10.96 -12.07
N GLU A 180 -3.87 -11.60 -13.00
CA GLU A 180 -4.40 -12.76 -13.72
C GLU A 180 -4.73 -13.92 -12.77
N PHE A 181 -3.86 -14.20 -11.81
CA PHE A 181 -4.10 -15.23 -10.80
C PHE A 181 -5.34 -14.91 -9.94
N ILE A 182 -5.48 -13.65 -9.48
CA ILE A 182 -6.63 -13.21 -8.69
C ILE A 182 -7.94 -13.47 -9.45
N SER A 183 -8.03 -13.01 -10.71
CA SER A 183 -9.26 -13.13 -11.50
C SER A 183 -9.62 -14.59 -11.82
N LYS A 184 -8.64 -15.50 -11.87
CA LYS A 184 -8.86 -16.94 -12.15
C LYS A 184 -9.17 -17.74 -10.90
N GLU A 185 -8.35 -17.60 -9.85
CA GLU A 185 -8.28 -18.52 -8.70
C GLU A 185 -8.78 -17.91 -7.37
N CYS A 186 -8.97 -16.58 -7.31
CA CYS A 186 -9.31 -15.84 -6.08
C CYS A 186 -10.44 -14.83 -6.31
N LYS A 187 -11.54 -15.30 -6.92
CA LYS A 187 -12.66 -14.46 -7.40
C LYS A 187 -13.38 -13.64 -6.33
N ASN A 188 -13.21 -13.97 -5.05
CA ASN A 188 -13.78 -13.21 -3.93
C ASN A 188 -12.94 -11.97 -3.56
N LEU A 189 -11.69 -11.85 -4.02
CA LEU A 189 -10.81 -10.74 -3.67
C LEU A 189 -11.15 -9.44 -4.41
N GLU A 190 -11.54 -9.50 -5.68
CA GLU A 190 -11.96 -8.30 -6.42
C GLU A 190 -13.19 -7.65 -5.78
N PRO A 191 -14.32 -8.36 -5.53
CA PRO A 191 -15.47 -7.79 -4.82
C PRO A 191 -15.14 -7.29 -3.41
N TYR A 192 -14.19 -7.94 -2.72
CA TYR A 192 -13.75 -7.51 -1.40
C TYR A 192 -13.02 -6.16 -1.43
N VAL A 193 -12.12 -5.99 -2.39
CA VAL A 193 -11.41 -4.72 -2.59
C VAL A 193 -12.39 -3.64 -3.05
N ASP A 194 -13.35 -3.96 -3.91
CA ASP A 194 -14.36 -3.02 -4.39
C ASP A 194 -15.22 -2.48 -3.26
N ARG A 195 -15.65 -3.34 -2.32
CA ARG A 195 -16.40 -2.91 -1.13
C ARG A 195 -15.61 -1.87 -0.31
N LEU A 196 -14.32 -2.12 -0.07
CA LEU A 196 -13.46 -1.21 0.69
C LEU A 196 -13.22 0.10 -0.07
N ARG A 197 -13.00 0.02 -1.39
CA ARG A 197 -12.88 1.19 -2.27
C ARG A 197 -14.12 2.06 -2.18
N ASP A 198 -15.29 1.49 -2.45
CA ASP A 198 -16.55 2.22 -2.55
C ASP A 198 -16.96 2.81 -1.20
N GLN A 199 -16.60 2.15 -0.09
CA GLN A 199 -16.91 2.62 1.26
C GLN A 199 -16.01 3.76 1.73
N PHE A 200 -14.71 3.75 1.38
CA PHE A 200 -13.73 4.68 1.95
C PHE A 200 -13.15 5.72 0.97
N PHE A 201 -13.35 5.53 -0.33
CA PHE A 201 -12.83 6.38 -1.39
C PHE A 201 -13.95 6.73 -2.39
N PRO A 202 -14.98 7.48 -1.97
CA PRO A 202 -16.08 7.88 -2.86
C PRO A 202 -15.59 8.77 -4.02
N ASP A 203 -14.44 9.40 -3.87
CA ASP A 203 -13.70 10.23 -4.83
C ASP A 203 -12.63 9.44 -5.61
N TRP A 204 -12.71 8.09 -5.65
CA TRP A 204 -11.70 7.22 -6.25
C TRP A 204 -11.28 7.64 -7.67
N ASN A 205 -12.24 7.99 -8.52
CA ASN A 205 -11.94 8.40 -9.90
C ASN A 205 -11.10 9.68 -9.95
N ASP A 206 -11.37 10.63 -9.06
CA ASP A 206 -10.61 11.87 -8.95
C ASP A 206 -9.20 11.57 -8.44
N LEU A 207 -9.05 10.68 -7.45
CA LEU A 207 -7.76 10.24 -6.93
C LEU A 207 -6.89 9.52 -7.99
N CYS A 208 -7.51 8.90 -9.00
CA CYS A 208 -6.82 8.24 -10.10
C CYS A 208 -6.46 9.18 -11.27
N LEU A 209 -6.86 10.45 -11.25
CA LEU A 209 -6.47 11.41 -12.28
C LEU A 209 -4.95 11.69 -12.22
N PRO A 210 -4.26 11.85 -13.36
CA PRO A 210 -2.82 12.16 -13.38
C PRO A 210 -2.43 13.40 -12.55
N GLN A 211 -3.34 14.37 -12.45
CA GLN A 211 -3.13 15.62 -11.73
C GLN A 211 -3.14 15.44 -10.20
N SER A 212 -3.67 14.33 -9.70
CA SER A 212 -3.76 14.05 -8.26
C SER A 212 -2.40 13.72 -7.64
N MET A 213 -1.38 13.48 -8.47
CA MET A 213 0.02 13.36 -8.06
C MET A 213 0.74 14.70 -7.91
N ASN A 214 0.06 15.84 -8.13
CA ASN A 214 0.61 17.16 -7.85
C ASN A 214 0.62 17.42 -6.34
N GLY A 215 1.69 16.99 -5.68
CA GLY A 215 1.91 17.40 -4.29
C GLY A 215 2.10 18.89 -4.13
N PHE A 216 1.79 19.39 -2.94
CA PHE A 216 2.10 20.75 -2.54
C PHE A 216 3.60 21.02 -2.76
N LYS A 217 3.93 21.84 -3.77
CA LYS A 217 5.29 22.35 -3.96
C LYS A 217 5.62 23.20 -2.74
N GLU A 218 6.70 22.90 -2.01
CA GLU A 218 7.13 23.49 -0.72
C GLU A 218 6.63 24.91 -0.35
N ALA A 219 6.58 25.84 -1.30
CA ALA A 219 6.04 27.19 -1.11
C ALA A 219 4.58 27.22 -0.59
N SER A 220 3.74 26.25 -0.96
CA SER A 220 2.37 26.14 -0.45
C SER A 220 2.30 25.52 0.95
N TYR A 221 3.27 24.68 1.33
CA TYR A 221 3.32 24.01 2.63
C TYR A 221 3.70 24.99 3.75
N ALA A 222 4.66 25.88 3.51
CA ALA A 222 5.03 26.94 4.45
C ALA A 222 3.86 27.93 4.69
N ASN A 223 3.06 28.20 3.66
CA ASN A 223 1.90 29.09 3.77
C ASN A 223 0.68 28.41 4.44
N ALA A 224 0.48 27.10 4.24
CA ALA A 224 -0.60 26.36 4.91
C ALA A 224 -0.38 26.26 6.43
N ILE A 225 0.87 26.03 6.88
CA ILE A 225 1.22 26.03 8.31
C ILE A 225 1.07 27.43 8.95
N ALA A 226 1.26 28.50 8.16
CA ALA A 226 1.11 29.86 8.65
C ALA A 226 -0.35 30.28 8.83
N LEU A 227 -1.30 29.62 8.17
CA LEU A 227 -2.74 29.93 8.20
C LEU A 227 -3.53 29.08 9.20
N SER A 228 -2.92 28.05 9.79
CA SER A 228 -3.55 27.17 10.79
C SER A 228 -3.11 27.44 12.24
N LYS A 229 -2.37 28.54 12.48
CA LYS A 229 -2.10 29.12 13.80
C LYS A 229 -3.08 30.26 14.11
#